data_AF-A0A6L4YIQ8-F1
#
_entry.id   AF-A0A6L4YIQ8-F1
#
_cell.length_a   1.000
_cell.length_b   1.000
_cell.length_c   1.000
_cell.angle_alpha   90.00
_cell.angle_beta   90.00
_cell.angle_gamma   90.00
#
_symmetry.space_group_name_H-M   'P 1'
#
loop_
_entity.id
_entity.type
_entity.pdbx_description
1 polymer ?
#
loop_
_entity_poly.entity_id
_entity_poly.type
_entity_poly.pdbx_seq_one_letter_code
_entity_poly.pdbx_strand_id
1 'polypeptide(L)'
;MLNSALAIIRDEHRSLAAVIHGLRYLVREMRERNATPNFRLLWAMMFYLDEFPERMHRPKENAYLFAKLRQRTHEADAVIAELERQHTDGARHTRDLELALGHYEAGMPDGLERFSAAVEKFGEETLKHMALEESTVIPLARKHLTAEDWVEIGAAFSENGDPRFDAETDHECRDLFSRIVNLAPPPIGVGPARKQ
;
A
#
# COMPACT_ATOMS: atom_id res chain seq x y z
N MET A 1 17.87 11.67 -10.27
CA MET A 1 17.66 12.32 -8.97
C MET A 1 16.18 12.69 -8.80
N LEU A 2 15.63 13.72 -9.46
CA LEU A 2 14.16 13.94 -9.50
C LEU A 2 13.40 12.75 -10.10
N ASN A 3 13.79 12.31 -11.31
CA ASN A 3 13.09 11.24 -12.01
C ASN A 3 13.21 9.87 -11.32
N SER A 4 14.22 9.68 -10.45
CA SER A 4 14.41 8.42 -9.72
C SER A 4 13.53 8.36 -8.47
N ALA A 5 13.46 9.42 -7.67
CA ALA A 5 12.58 9.47 -6.49
C ALA A 5 11.10 9.28 -6.86
N LEU A 6 10.63 10.03 -7.86
CA LEU A 6 9.25 9.92 -8.33
C LEU A 6 8.93 8.59 -9.01
N ALA A 7 9.91 7.96 -9.67
CA ALA A 7 9.73 6.63 -10.21
C ALA A 7 9.52 5.62 -9.08
N ILE A 8 10.37 5.65 -8.05
CA ILE A 8 10.27 4.76 -6.88
C ILE A 8 8.92 4.92 -6.20
N ILE A 9 8.51 6.13 -5.80
CA ILE A 9 7.20 6.36 -5.15
C ILE A 9 6.06 5.76 -5.99
N ARG A 10 6.08 5.97 -7.31
CA ARG A 10 5.06 5.41 -8.22
C ARG A 10 5.17 3.89 -8.40
N ASP A 11 6.36 3.30 -8.33
CA ASP A 11 6.55 1.85 -8.32
C ASP A 11 5.98 1.22 -7.03
N GLU A 12 6.20 1.88 -5.89
CA GLU A 12 5.64 1.51 -4.59
C GLU A 12 4.10 1.58 -4.62
N HIS A 13 3.51 2.68 -5.11
CA HIS A 13 2.07 2.80 -5.32
C HIS A 13 1.50 1.74 -6.25
N ARG A 14 2.18 1.45 -7.36
CA ARG A 14 1.76 0.41 -8.31
C ARG A 14 1.74 -0.97 -7.67
N SER A 15 2.71 -1.27 -6.81
CA SER A 15 2.79 -2.53 -6.09
C SER A 15 1.62 -2.68 -5.11
N LEU A 16 1.31 -1.62 -4.34
CA LEU A 16 0.13 -1.59 -3.45
C LEU A 16 -1.18 -1.74 -4.22
N ALA A 17 -1.35 -0.98 -5.30
CA ALA A 17 -2.54 -1.07 -6.16
C ALA A 17 -2.71 -2.48 -6.73
N ALA A 18 -1.62 -3.14 -7.16
CA ALA A 18 -1.67 -4.50 -7.69
C ALA A 18 -2.18 -5.52 -6.64
N VAL A 19 -1.70 -5.43 -5.39
CA VAL A 19 -2.18 -6.30 -4.30
C VAL A 19 -3.64 -6.00 -3.97
N ILE A 20 -4.06 -4.74 -3.90
CA ILE A 20 -5.47 -4.36 -3.66
C ILE A 20 -6.38 -4.89 -4.79
N HIS A 21 -5.98 -4.72 -6.05
CA HIS A 21 -6.74 -5.22 -7.19
C HIS A 21 -6.84 -6.74 -7.19
N GLY A 22 -5.73 -7.44 -6.89
CA GLY A 22 -5.72 -8.88 -6.71
C GLY A 22 -6.69 -9.32 -5.61
N LEU A 23 -6.68 -8.65 -4.46
CA LEU A 23 -7.54 -8.98 -3.33
C LEU A 23 -9.02 -8.83 -3.68
N ARG A 24 -9.40 -7.69 -4.28
CA ARG A 24 -10.75 -7.44 -4.78
C ARG A 24 -11.20 -8.49 -5.78
N TYR A 25 -10.32 -8.88 -6.70
CA TYR A 25 -10.61 -9.95 -7.65
C TYR A 25 -10.87 -11.28 -6.94
N LEU A 26 -10.01 -11.68 -5.98
CA LEU A 26 -10.18 -12.93 -5.25
C LEU A 26 -11.50 -12.96 -4.47
N VAL A 27 -11.85 -11.87 -3.79
CA VAL A 27 -13.11 -11.73 -3.05
C VAL A 27 -14.31 -11.80 -3.99
N ARG A 28 -14.27 -11.12 -5.13
CA ARG A 28 -15.33 -11.19 -6.14
C ARG A 28 -15.54 -12.63 -6.63
N GLU A 29 -14.47 -13.36 -6.92
CA GLU A 29 -14.57 -14.76 -7.33
C GLU A 29 -15.17 -15.65 -6.23
N MET A 30 -14.89 -15.37 -4.95
CA MET A 30 -15.52 -16.07 -3.82
C MET A 30 -17.03 -15.80 -3.77
N ARG A 31 -17.46 -14.55 -3.96
CA ARG A 31 -18.87 -14.16 -3.90
C ARG A 31 -19.69 -14.60 -5.10
N GLU A 32 -19.14 -14.44 -6.30
CA GLU A 32 -19.89 -14.63 -7.55
C GLU A 32 -19.79 -16.07 -8.08
N ARG A 33 -18.71 -16.78 -7.74
CA ARG A 33 -18.43 -18.12 -8.28
C ARG A 33 -18.26 -19.20 -7.21
N ASN A 34 -18.52 -18.89 -5.94
CA ASN A 34 -18.31 -19.79 -4.80
C ASN A 34 -16.89 -20.40 -4.76
N ALA A 35 -15.89 -19.65 -5.25
CA ALA A 35 -14.54 -20.15 -5.30
C ALA A 35 -13.98 -20.36 -3.88
N THR A 36 -13.35 -21.50 -3.61
CA THR A 36 -12.79 -21.80 -2.28
C THR A 36 -11.74 -20.76 -1.88
N PRO A 37 -11.80 -20.19 -0.66
CA PRO A 37 -10.80 -19.25 -0.17
C PRO A 37 -9.46 -19.93 0.06
N ASN A 38 -8.38 -19.27 -0.37
CA ASN A 38 -7.02 -19.62 0.04
C ASN A 38 -6.60 -18.65 1.15
N PHE A 39 -6.92 -18.98 2.41
CA PHE A 39 -6.63 -18.09 3.54
C PHE A 39 -5.14 -17.80 3.71
N ARG A 40 -4.25 -18.73 3.34
CA ARG A 40 -2.79 -18.47 3.34
C ARG A 40 -2.41 -17.33 2.39
N LEU A 41 -3.05 -17.26 1.22
CA LEU A 41 -2.86 -16.15 0.27
C LEU A 41 -3.49 -14.87 0.82
N LEU A 42 -4.73 -14.92 1.30
CA LEU A 42 -5.43 -13.74 1.81
C LEU A 42 -4.63 -13.08 2.95
N TRP A 43 -4.18 -13.86 3.93
CA TRP A 43 -3.34 -13.36 5.02
C TRP A 43 -2.01 -12.79 4.52
N ALA A 44 -1.34 -13.44 3.56
CA ALA A 44 -0.12 -12.89 2.98
C ALA A 44 -0.35 -11.51 2.34
N MET A 45 -1.50 -11.31 1.66
CA MET A 45 -1.89 -10.02 1.12
C MET A 45 -2.18 -8.99 2.22
N MET A 46 -2.80 -9.41 3.34
CA MET A 46 -3.08 -8.51 4.48
C MET A 46 -1.80 -8.01 5.12
N PHE A 47 -0.88 -8.92 5.43
CA PHE A 47 0.43 -8.55 5.97
C PHE A 47 1.18 -7.58 5.07
N TYR A 48 1.09 -7.74 3.75
CA TYR A 48 1.76 -6.82 2.83
C TYR A 48 1.11 -5.43 2.84
N LEU A 49 -0.22 -5.39 2.85
CA LEU A 49 -0.98 -4.14 2.89
C LEU A 49 -0.88 -3.40 4.23
N ASP A 50 -0.41 -4.07 5.28
CA ASP A 50 -0.08 -3.45 6.57
C ASP A 50 1.38 -2.99 6.64
N GLU A 51 2.30 -3.94 6.47
CA GLU A 51 3.72 -3.75 6.76
C GLU A 51 4.37 -2.77 5.78
N PHE A 52 4.07 -2.88 4.48
CA PHE A 52 4.75 -2.08 3.47
C PHE A 52 4.40 -0.59 3.57
N PRO A 53 3.12 -0.17 3.65
CA PRO A 53 2.80 1.24 3.85
C PRO A 53 3.38 1.81 5.14
N GLU A 54 3.22 1.11 6.27
CA GLU A 54 3.56 1.64 7.59
C GLU A 54 5.05 1.69 7.88
N ARG A 55 5.82 0.68 7.42
CA ARG A 55 7.25 0.61 7.74
C ARG A 55 8.14 1.18 6.66
N MET A 56 7.72 1.10 5.39
CA MET A 56 8.55 1.49 4.26
C MET A 56 8.08 2.80 3.64
N HIS A 57 6.83 2.89 3.22
CA HIS A 57 6.39 3.99 2.34
C HIS A 57 6.13 5.31 3.10
N ARG A 58 5.15 5.31 4.00
CA ARG A 58 4.67 6.52 4.71
C ARG A 58 5.73 7.20 5.56
N PRO A 59 6.62 6.48 6.27
CA PRO A 59 7.67 7.14 7.04
C PRO A 59 8.60 7.99 6.17
N LYS A 60 8.93 7.51 4.96
CA LYS A 60 9.76 8.24 4.00
C LYS A 60 9.02 9.46 3.43
N GLU A 61 7.73 9.34 3.13
CA GLU A 61 6.94 10.48 2.65
C GLU A 61 6.85 11.60 3.69
N ASN A 62 6.51 11.25 4.94
CA ASN A 62 6.42 12.21 6.04
C ASN A 62 7.77 12.89 6.31
N ALA A 63 8.84 12.11 6.45
CA ALA A 63 10.14 12.60 6.87
C ALA A 63 10.90 13.39 5.79
N TYR A 64 10.60 13.14 4.51
CA TYR A 64 11.32 13.78 3.39
C TYR A 64 10.41 14.59 2.50
N LEU A 65 9.47 13.96 1.80
CA LEU A 65 8.69 14.64 0.78
C LEU A 65 7.84 15.77 1.39
N PHE A 66 7.07 15.46 2.43
CA PHE A 66 6.18 16.42 3.09
C PHE A 66 6.98 17.47 3.88
N ALA A 67 7.98 17.03 4.65
CA ALA A 67 8.84 17.91 5.43
C ALA A 67 9.57 18.94 4.55
N LYS A 68 10.14 18.52 3.41
CA LYS A 68 10.80 19.44 2.46
C LYS A 68 9.79 20.36 1.80
N LEU A 69 8.62 19.85 1.40
CA LEU A 69 7.61 20.69 0.75
C LEU A 69 7.12 21.82 1.65
N ARG A 70 6.89 21.55 2.94
CA ARG A 70 6.55 22.56 3.95
C ARG A 70 7.64 23.64 4.14
N GLN A 71 8.90 23.30 3.92
CA GLN A 71 9.99 24.29 3.99
C GLN A 71 10.02 25.21 2.76
N ARG A 72 9.42 24.81 1.64
CA ARG A 72 9.45 25.57 0.38
C ARG A 72 8.17 26.35 0.10
N THR A 73 7.02 25.89 0.60
CA THR A 73 5.71 26.53 0.35
C THR A 73 4.68 26.17 1.42
N HIS A 74 3.68 27.05 1.58
CA HIS A 74 2.46 26.79 2.38
C HIS A 74 1.28 26.30 1.52
N GLU A 75 1.43 26.25 0.19
CA GLU A 75 0.37 25.83 -0.75
C GLU A 75 -0.10 24.38 -0.50
N ALA A 76 0.75 23.55 0.10
CA ALA A 76 0.46 22.14 0.36
C ALA A 76 0.01 21.84 1.81
N ASP A 77 -0.02 22.83 2.71
CA ASP A 77 -0.17 22.57 4.15
C ASP A 77 -1.47 21.82 4.50
N ALA A 78 -2.59 22.22 3.88
CA ALA A 78 -3.87 21.58 4.11
C ALA A 78 -3.93 20.13 3.59
N VAL A 79 -3.38 19.87 2.41
CA VAL A 79 -3.36 18.51 1.84
C VAL A 79 -2.41 17.59 2.58
N ILE A 80 -1.24 18.09 3.00
CA ILE A 80 -0.30 17.30 3.82
C ILE A 80 -0.91 16.97 5.17
N ALA A 81 -1.61 17.91 5.82
CA ALA A 81 -2.27 17.65 7.10
C ALA A 81 -3.35 16.55 6.97
N GLU A 82 -4.10 16.53 5.87
CA GLU A 82 -5.07 15.46 5.60
C GLU A 82 -4.38 14.11 5.35
N LEU A 83 -3.29 14.08 4.57
CA LEU A 83 -2.53 12.84 4.32
C LEU A 83 -1.90 12.28 5.60
N GLU A 84 -1.32 13.12 6.46
CA GLU A 84 -0.78 12.69 7.76
C GLU A 84 -1.88 12.14 8.70
N ARG A 85 -3.09 12.72 8.64
CA ARG A 85 -4.25 12.18 9.35
C ARG A 85 -4.64 10.80 8.79
N GLN A 86 -4.64 10.63 7.48
CA GLN A 86 -4.89 9.34 6.82
C GLN A 86 -3.80 8.30 7.16
N HIS A 87 -2.54 8.71 7.26
CA HIS A 87 -1.43 7.86 7.74
C HIS A 87 -1.70 7.36 9.15
N THR A 88 -2.06 8.27 10.06
CA THR A 88 -2.36 7.93 11.47
C THR A 88 -3.55 6.98 11.59
N ASP A 89 -4.54 7.12 10.69
CA ASP A 89 -5.72 6.27 10.65
C ASP A 89 -5.48 4.89 10.01
N GLY A 90 -4.35 4.69 9.32
CA GLY A 90 -4.02 3.47 8.55
C GLY A 90 -4.12 2.19 9.37
N ALA A 91 -3.44 2.16 10.51
CA ALA A 91 -3.43 0.99 11.39
C ALA A 91 -4.84 0.60 11.90
N ARG A 92 -5.80 1.53 11.94
CA ARG A 92 -7.20 1.18 12.24
C ARG A 92 -7.85 0.45 11.07
N HIS A 93 -7.65 0.94 9.85
CA HIS A 93 -8.24 0.35 8.64
C HIS A 93 -7.67 -1.05 8.35
N THR A 94 -6.37 -1.27 8.57
CA THR A 94 -5.80 -2.63 8.44
C THR A 94 -6.39 -3.57 9.48
N ARG A 95 -6.47 -3.17 10.76
CA ARG A 95 -7.06 -4.02 11.82
C ARG A 95 -8.51 -4.41 11.55
N ASP A 96 -9.33 -3.48 11.07
CA ASP A 96 -10.72 -3.77 10.69
C ASP A 96 -10.79 -4.85 9.59
N LEU A 97 -9.86 -4.78 8.63
CA LEU A 97 -9.76 -5.73 7.53
C LEU A 97 -9.28 -7.12 7.99
N GLU A 98 -8.27 -7.18 8.86
CA GLU A 98 -7.75 -8.42 9.46
C GLU A 98 -8.80 -9.12 10.32
N LEU A 99 -9.55 -8.37 11.15
CA LEU A 99 -10.65 -8.90 11.94
C LEU A 99 -11.75 -9.50 11.05
N ALA A 100 -12.06 -8.84 9.93
CA ALA A 100 -13.04 -9.36 8.98
C ALA A 100 -12.55 -10.65 8.30
N LEU A 101 -11.26 -10.74 7.95
CA LEU A 101 -10.66 -11.97 7.42
C LEU A 101 -10.69 -13.11 8.44
N GLY A 102 -10.32 -12.83 9.69
CA GLY A 102 -10.35 -13.83 10.77
C GLY A 102 -11.76 -14.37 11.04
N HIS A 103 -12.78 -13.51 11.02
CA HIS A 103 -14.17 -13.96 11.12
C HIS A 103 -14.61 -14.84 9.94
N TYR A 104 -14.18 -14.50 8.73
CA TYR A 104 -14.46 -15.31 7.55
C TYR A 104 -13.79 -16.69 7.64
N GLU A 105 -12.52 -16.74 8.03
CA GLU A 105 -11.78 -18.00 8.21
C GLU A 105 -12.37 -18.88 9.32
N ALA A 106 -12.86 -18.27 10.41
CA ALA A 106 -13.51 -18.98 11.50
C ALA A 106 -14.93 -19.51 11.16
N GLY A 107 -15.44 -19.24 9.95
CA GLY A 107 -16.77 -19.69 9.53
C GLY A 107 -17.91 -18.96 10.24
N MET A 108 -17.67 -17.74 10.72
CA MET A 108 -18.71 -16.93 11.36
C MET A 108 -19.83 -16.58 10.36
N PRO A 109 -21.08 -16.41 10.82
CA PRO A 109 -22.18 -15.95 9.97
C PRO A 109 -21.81 -14.65 9.24
N ASP A 110 -22.16 -14.57 7.97
CA ASP A 110 -21.89 -13.43 7.07
C ASP A 110 -20.40 -13.09 6.90
N GLY A 111 -19.48 -14.00 7.24
CA GLY A 111 -18.04 -13.75 7.20
C GLY A 111 -17.52 -13.24 5.85
N LEU A 112 -17.92 -13.87 4.75
CA LEU A 112 -17.52 -13.44 3.39
C LEU A 112 -18.06 -12.05 3.03
N GLU A 113 -19.31 -11.75 3.40
CA GLU A 113 -19.93 -10.45 3.10
C GLU A 113 -19.26 -9.32 3.89
N ARG A 114 -18.97 -9.55 5.17
CA ARG A 114 -18.22 -8.59 6.01
C ARG A 114 -16.81 -8.38 5.50
N PHE A 115 -16.10 -9.46 5.16
CA PHE A 115 -14.76 -9.37 4.59
C PHE A 115 -14.77 -8.62 3.25
N SER A 116 -15.76 -8.88 2.39
CA SER A 116 -15.89 -8.17 1.12
C SER A 116 -16.14 -6.68 1.30
N ALA A 117 -17.00 -6.28 2.23
CA ALA A 117 -17.24 -4.87 2.51
C ALA A 117 -15.98 -4.18 3.06
N ALA A 118 -15.22 -4.86 3.92
CA ALA A 118 -13.96 -4.35 4.44
C ALA A 118 -12.89 -4.18 3.34
N VAL A 119 -12.76 -5.16 2.44
CA VAL A 119 -11.84 -5.09 1.30
C VAL A 119 -12.18 -3.92 0.39
N GLU A 120 -13.46 -3.70 0.10
CA GLU A 120 -13.85 -2.58 -0.77
C GLU A 120 -13.56 -1.23 -0.13
N LYS A 121 -13.93 -1.06 1.15
CA LYS A 121 -13.66 0.16 1.91
C LYS A 121 -12.16 0.45 1.97
N PHE A 122 -11.36 -0.52 2.41
CA PHE A 122 -9.90 -0.38 2.50
C PHE A 122 -9.28 -0.02 1.14
N GLY A 123 -9.67 -0.75 0.08
CA GLY A 123 -9.15 -0.49 -1.26
C GLY A 123 -9.52 0.89 -1.79
N GLU A 124 -10.73 1.39 -1.50
CA GLU A 124 -11.14 2.74 -1.90
C GLU A 124 -10.36 3.81 -1.17
N GLU A 125 -10.20 3.67 0.15
CA GLU A 125 -9.49 4.64 0.98
C GLU A 125 -8.02 4.73 0.58
N THR A 126 -7.34 3.59 0.40
CA THR A 126 -5.93 3.54 0.00
C THR A 126 -5.71 4.08 -1.41
N LEU A 127 -6.60 3.77 -2.37
CA LEU A 127 -6.47 4.32 -3.74
C LEU A 127 -6.77 5.83 -3.79
N LYS A 128 -7.74 6.34 -3.00
CA LYS A 128 -8.03 7.78 -2.90
C LYS A 128 -6.87 8.54 -2.26
N HIS A 129 -6.23 7.95 -1.27
CA HIS A 129 -5.03 8.48 -0.61
C HIS A 129 -3.87 8.65 -1.61
N MET A 130 -3.45 7.57 -2.28
CA MET A 130 -2.39 7.64 -3.30
C MET A 130 -2.73 8.59 -4.45
N ALA A 131 -4.01 8.66 -4.85
CA ALA A 131 -4.46 9.60 -5.87
C ALA A 131 -4.29 11.07 -5.43
N LEU A 132 -4.51 11.38 -4.15
CA LEU A 132 -4.31 12.73 -3.60
C LEU A 132 -2.83 13.13 -3.63
N GLU A 133 -1.93 12.21 -3.27
CA GLU A 133 -0.48 12.41 -3.40
C GLU A 133 -0.07 12.65 -4.85
N GLU A 134 -0.48 11.77 -5.76
CA GLU A 134 -0.06 11.82 -7.17
C GLU A 134 -0.64 13.02 -7.93
N SER A 135 -1.87 13.41 -7.63
CA SER A 135 -2.57 14.50 -8.35
C SER A 135 -2.34 15.87 -7.75
N THR A 136 -1.91 15.96 -6.48
CA THR A 136 -1.80 17.25 -5.77
C THR A 136 -0.41 17.44 -5.16
N VAL A 137 0.04 16.56 -4.27
CA VAL A 137 1.31 16.76 -3.54
C VAL A 137 2.51 16.67 -4.47
N ILE A 138 2.59 15.64 -5.31
CA ILE A 138 3.72 15.46 -6.24
C ILE A 138 3.84 16.65 -7.22
N PRO A 139 2.76 17.15 -7.85
CA PRO A 139 2.83 18.37 -8.65
C PRO A 139 3.35 19.60 -7.90
N LEU A 140 2.91 19.82 -6.65
CA LEU A 140 3.41 20.91 -5.81
C LEU A 140 4.88 20.72 -5.45
N ALA A 141 5.28 19.50 -5.13
CA ALA A 141 6.68 19.15 -4.88
C ALA A 141 7.55 19.46 -6.11
N ARG A 142 7.11 19.08 -7.31
CA ARG A 142 7.84 19.38 -8.55
C ARG A 142 7.97 20.87 -8.83
N LYS A 143 6.98 21.66 -8.43
CA LYS A 143 6.94 23.12 -8.63
C LYS A 143 7.89 23.85 -7.67
N HIS A 144 8.00 23.39 -6.42
CA HIS A 144 8.64 24.16 -5.34
C HIS A 144 9.94 23.57 -4.80
N LEU A 145 10.19 22.27 -4.93
CA LEU A 145 11.42 21.64 -4.42
C LEU A 145 12.62 21.89 -5.35
N THR A 146 13.79 22.10 -4.74
CA THR A 146 15.04 22.31 -5.49
C THR A 146 15.68 20.98 -5.90
N ALA A 147 16.69 21.05 -6.76
CA ALA A 147 17.43 19.86 -7.17
C ALA A 147 18.05 19.12 -5.98
N GLU A 148 18.57 19.86 -4.99
CA GLU A 148 19.18 19.35 -3.76
C GLU A 148 18.15 18.60 -2.90
N ASP A 149 16.94 19.14 -2.75
CA ASP A 149 15.85 18.45 -2.04
C ASP A 149 15.57 17.09 -2.69
N TRP A 150 15.54 17.02 -4.02
CA TRP A 150 15.33 15.77 -4.76
C TRP A 150 16.50 14.79 -4.67
N VAL A 151 17.72 15.24 -4.38
CA VAL A 151 18.85 14.35 -4.06
C VAL A 151 18.58 13.65 -2.74
N GLU A 152 18.21 14.42 -1.71
CA GLU A 152 17.94 13.88 -0.37
C GLU A 152 16.73 12.93 -0.38
N ILE A 153 15.64 13.31 -1.04
CA ILE A 153 14.45 12.45 -1.19
C ILE A 153 14.84 11.18 -1.97
N GLY A 154 15.59 11.30 -3.07
CA GLY A 154 16.03 10.16 -3.86
C GLY A 154 16.87 9.16 -3.07
N ALA A 155 17.79 9.65 -2.23
CA ALA A 155 18.61 8.81 -1.36
C ALA A 155 17.77 8.12 -0.27
N ALA A 156 16.77 8.80 0.30
CA ALA A 156 15.89 8.21 1.30
C ALA A 156 15.05 7.06 0.74
N PHE A 157 14.61 7.18 -0.52
CA PHE A 157 13.76 6.18 -1.17
C PHE A 157 14.51 5.03 -1.85
N SER A 158 15.82 5.13 -2.09
CA SER A 158 16.60 4.06 -2.73
C SER A 158 16.84 2.83 -1.83
N GLU A 159 17.19 1.70 -2.45
CA GLU A 159 17.61 0.47 -1.76
C GLU A 159 18.88 0.75 -0.91
N ASN A 160 18.82 0.50 0.40
CA ASN A 160 19.77 0.97 1.42
C ASN A 160 19.79 2.50 1.63
N GLY A 161 18.61 3.12 1.58
CA GLY A 161 18.40 4.52 1.92
C GLY A 161 18.68 4.84 3.40
N ASP A 162 17.97 5.81 3.96
CA ASP A 162 18.27 6.24 5.34
C ASP A 162 18.19 5.05 6.34
N PRO A 163 19.27 4.75 7.10
CA PRO A 163 19.34 3.60 8.01
C PRO A 163 18.27 3.57 9.10
N ARG A 164 17.53 4.66 9.31
CA ARG A 164 16.35 4.71 10.18
C ARG A 164 15.19 3.87 9.61
N PHE A 165 15.16 3.64 8.30
CA PHE A 165 14.26 2.70 7.63
C PHE A 165 15.07 1.45 7.30
N ASP A 166 14.85 0.42 8.10
CA ASP A 166 15.64 -0.79 8.13
C ASP A 166 15.65 -1.54 6.77
N ALA A 167 16.84 -1.83 6.25
CA ALA A 167 17.02 -2.55 4.98
C ALA A 167 16.52 -4.00 5.05
N GLU A 168 16.52 -4.62 6.23
CA GLU A 168 15.95 -5.96 6.45
C GLU A 168 14.43 -5.94 6.20
N THR A 169 13.74 -4.90 6.66
CA THR A 169 12.30 -4.68 6.40
C THR A 169 11.96 -4.59 4.90
N ASP A 170 12.83 -3.98 4.10
CA ASP A 170 12.66 -3.89 2.65
C ASP A 170 12.73 -5.28 1.98
N HIS A 171 13.68 -6.12 2.41
CA HIS A 171 13.78 -7.51 1.98
C HIS A 171 12.55 -8.33 2.40
N GLU A 172 12.08 -8.19 3.65
CA GLU A 172 10.87 -8.85 4.14
C GLU A 172 9.64 -8.51 3.29
N CYS A 173 9.46 -7.23 2.94
CA CYS A 173 8.35 -6.79 2.09
C CYS A 173 8.44 -7.36 0.66
N ARG A 174 9.65 -7.42 0.09
CA ARG A 174 9.88 -8.05 -1.22
C ARG A 174 9.60 -9.55 -1.22
N ASP A 175 10.02 -10.25 -0.17
CA ASP A 175 9.75 -11.67 0.00
C ASP A 175 8.26 -11.93 0.17
N LEU A 176 7.56 -11.04 0.88
CA LEU A 176 6.12 -11.12 1.05
C LEU A 176 5.37 -10.88 -0.26
N PHE A 177 5.76 -9.89 -1.05
CA PHE A 177 5.22 -9.68 -2.40
C PHE A 177 5.48 -10.89 -3.31
N SER A 178 6.71 -11.42 -3.31
CA SER A 178 7.06 -12.64 -4.05
C SER A 178 6.20 -13.83 -3.62
N ARG A 179 5.94 -13.97 -2.32
CA ARG A 179 5.05 -15.00 -1.80
C ARG A 179 3.62 -14.81 -2.30
N ILE A 180 3.08 -13.60 -2.31
CA ILE A 180 1.74 -13.32 -2.87
C ILE A 180 1.67 -13.75 -4.32
N VAL A 181 2.64 -13.35 -5.16
CA VAL A 181 2.69 -13.68 -6.59
C VAL A 181 2.74 -15.20 -6.82
N ASN A 182 3.52 -15.93 -6.02
CA ASN A 182 3.62 -17.39 -6.12
C ASN A 182 2.39 -18.14 -5.58
N LEU A 183 1.62 -17.52 -4.68
CA LEU A 183 0.39 -18.10 -4.13
C LEU A 183 -0.85 -17.78 -4.96
N ALA A 184 -0.87 -16.62 -5.60
CA ALA A 184 -2.00 -16.13 -6.35
C ALA A 184 -2.15 -16.87 -7.69
N PRO A 185 -3.34 -17.41 -8.01
CA PRO A 185 -3.58 -18.05 -9.29
C PRO A 185 -3.61 -17.01 -10.43
N PRO A 186 -3.44 -17.42 -11.70
CA PRO A 186 -3.75 -16.56 -12.84
C PRO A 186 -5.20 -16.03 -12.75
N PRO A 187 -5.46 -14.77 -13.16
CA PRO A 187 -4.52 -13.83 -13.78
C PRO A 187 -3.71 -12.98 -12.80
N ILE A 188 -3.84 -13.18 -11.48
CA ILE A 188 -3.20 -12.32 -10.47
C ILE A 188 -1.72 -12.66 -10.30
N GLY A 189 -1.38 -13.96 -10.32
CA GLY A 189 -0.03 -14.44 -10.10
C GLY A 189 0.29 -15.70 -10.90
N VAL A 190 1.38 -16.36 -10.52
CA VAL A 190 1.92 -17.56 -11.18
C VAL A 190 1.68 -18.84 -10.38
N GLY A 191 0.87 -18.76 -9.31
CA GLY A 191 0.49 -19.90 -8.49
C GLY A 191 -0.37 -20.92 -9.23
N PRO A 192 -0.59 -22.11 -8.64
CA PRO A 192 -1.39 -23.16 -9.26
C PRO A 192 -2.79 -22.65 -9.59
N ALA A 193 -3.26 -22.96 -10.80
CA ALA A 193 -4.64 -22.65 -11.20
C ALA A 193 -5.63 -23.29 -10.22
N ARG A 194 -6.70 -22.56 -9.89
CA ARG A 194 -7.75 -23.09 -9.00
C ARG A 194 -8.32 -24.37 -9.63
N LYS A 195 -8.40 -25.46 -8.85
CA LYS A 195 -9.19 -26.62 -9.25
C LYS A 195 -10.65 -26.18 -9.27
N GLN A 196 -11.31 -26.35 -10.42
CA GLN A 196 -12.74 -26.11 -10.60
C GLN A 196 -13.56 -27.11 -9.78
#